data_AF-A0A7S2TDI0-F1
#
_entry.id   AF-A0A7S2TDI0-F1
#
_cell.length_a   1.000
_cell.length_b   1.000
_cell.length_c   1.000
_cell.angle_alpha   90.00
_cell.angle_beta   90.00
_cell.angle_gamma   90.00
#
_symmetry.space_group_name_H-M   'P 1'
#
loop_
_entity.id
_entity.type
_entity.pdbx_description
1 polymer ?
#
loop_
_entity_poly.entity_id
_entity_poly.type
_entity_poly.pdbx_seq_one_letter_code
_entity_poly.pdbx_strand_id
1 'polypeptide(L)'
;IYLYGLVKILGMLMRGRAEELTKKALNMNGYLAIVVGCGVTMFVQSSSITTATLTPLAAIGAVTLEKMLPLTLGANIGTTFTGILASMVGSSVAGFQIALVHVFFNLFGVIIFYPIPILRNIPLRAARNL
;
A
#
# COMPACT_ATOMS: atom_id res chain seq x y z
N ILE A 1 -2.31 37.90 7.54
CA ILE A 1 -1.55 38.20 6.29
C ILE A 1 -0.30 37.31 6.14
N TYR A 2 0.54 37.17 7.17
CA TYR A 2 1.79 36.39 7.12
C TYR A 2 1.60 34.88 6.93
N LEU A 3 0.66 34.25 7.65
CA LEU A 3 0.35 32.82 7.48
C LEU A 3 -0.18 32.52 6.06
N TYR A 4 -1.03 33.41 5.54
CA TYR A 4 -1.56 33.30 4.18
C TYR A 4 -0.46 33.48 3.12
N GLY A 5 0.49 34.40 3.34
CA GLY A 5 1.67 34.56 2.49
C GLY A 5 2.57 33.32 2.50
N LEU A 6 2.81 32.72 3.68
CA LEU A 6 3.59 31.49 3.84
C LEU A 6 2.93 30.31 3.10
N VAL A 7 1.62 30.11 3.29
CA VAL A 7 0.86 29.05 2.61
C VAL A 7 0.83 29.28 1.10
N LYS A 8 0.73 30.54 0.65
CA LYS A 8 0.74 30.88 -0.78
C LYS A 8 2.12 30.67 -1.42
N ILE A 9 3.21 30.93 -0.69
CA ILE A 9 4.59 30.67 -1.12
C ILE A 9 4.89 29.17 -1.13
N LEU A 10 4.46 28.42 -0.12
CA LEU A 10 4.53 26.95 -0.10
C LEU A 10 3.73 26.36 -1.27
N GLY A 11 2.51 26.87 -1.51
CA GLY A 11 1.68 26.46 -2.64
C GLY A 11 2.26 26.82 -4.02
N MET A 12 3.04 27.90 -4.12
CA MET A 12 3.76 28.27 -5.36
C MET A 12 5.06 27.47 -5.55
N LEU A 13 5.77 27.11 -4.48
CA LEU A 13 6.95 26.23 -4.52
C LEU A 13 6.60 24.81 -4.93
N MET A 14 5.44 24.32 -4.50
CA MET A 14 4.94 23.00 -4.90
C MET A 14 4.43 22.98 -6.34
N ARG A 15 4.00 24.11 -6.91
CA ARG A 15 3.57 24.23 -8.32
C ARG A 15 4.78 24.39 -9.23
N GLY A 16 5.41 23.29 -9.63
CA GLY A 16 6.58 23.28 -10.52
C GLY A 16 7.32 21.94 -10.56
N ARG A 17 8.66 21.96 -10.76
CA ARG A 17 9.54 20.76 -10.79
C ARG A 17 9.34 19.79 -9.62
N ALA A 18 8.92 20.28 -8.45
CA ALA A 18 8.55 19.45 -7.31
C ALA A 18 7.31 18.61 -7.61
N GLU A 19 6.24 19.17 -8.19
CA GLU A 19 5.08 18.41 -8.67
C GLU A 19 5.44 17.40 -9.77
N GLU A 20 6.35 17.77 -10.69
CA GLU A 20 6.83 16.85 -11.74
C GLU A 20 7.71 15.73 -11.19
N LEU A 21 8.62 16.01 -10.25
CA LEU A 21 9.45 15.02 -9.56
C LEU A 21 8.61 14.14 -8.65
N THR A 22 7.61 14.70 -7.97
CA THR A 22 6.61 13.96 -7.20
C THR A 22 5.75 13.12 -8.15
N LYS A 23 5.33 13.62 -9.32
CA LYS A 23 4.63 12.84 -10.35
C LYS A 23 5.50 11.77 -10.98
N LYS A 24 6.81 11.99 -11.20
CA LYS A 24 7.76 11.01 -11.77
C LYS A 24 8.18 9.95 -10.76
N ALA A 25 8.49 10.36 -9.52
CA ALA A 25 8.85 9.47 -8.42
C ALA A 25 7.64 8.67 -7.92
N LEU A 26 6.44 9.28 -7.91
CA LEU A 26 5.17 8.59 -7.68
C LEU A 26 4.53 8.08 -8.98
N ASN A 27 5.20 8.11 -10.14
CA ASN A 27 4.73 7.36 -11.33
C ASN A 27 5.01 5.87 -11.19
N MET A 28 5.15 5.36 -9.97
CA MET A 28 5.18 3.94 -9.72
C MET A 28 3.88 3.34 -10.21
N ASN A 29 3.99 2.39 -11.13
CA ASN A 29 2.83 1.60 -11.52
C ASN A 29 2.20 1.01 -10.24
N GLY A 30 0.87 1.03 -10.16
CA GLY A 30 0.14 0.49 -9.03
C GLY A 30 0.52 -0.95 -8.69
N TYR A 31 0.86 -1.74 -9.72
CA TYR A 31 1.41 -3.08 -9.58
C TYR A 31 2.79 -3.10 -8.90
N LEU A 32 3.66 -2.12 -9.16
CA LEU A 32 4.95 -2.01 -8.49
C LEU A 32 4.78 -1.67 -7.01
N ALA A 33 3.79 -0.82 -6.68
CA ALA A 33 3.45 -0.52 -5.29
C ALA A 33 2.96 -1.77 -4.52
N ILE A 34 2.24 -2.68 -5.17
CA ILE A 34 1.87 -3.99 -4.59
C ILE A 34 3.11 -4.82 -4.29
N VAL A 35 4.06 -4.91 -5.23
CA VAL A 35 5.30 -5.68 -5.02
C VAL A 35 6.13 -5.08 -3.89
N VAL A 36 6.26 -3.75 -3.82
CA VAL A 36 6.97 -3.07 -2.74
C VAL A 36 6.31 -3.31 -1.39
N GLY A 37 4.98 -3.18 -1.30
CA GLY A 37 4.24 -3.46 -0.07
C GLY A 37 4.42 -4.90 0.40
N CYS A 38 4.36 -5.85 -0.53
CA CYS A 38 4.62 -7.26 -0.25
C CYS A 38 6.03 -7.47 0.30
N GLY A 39 7.05 -6.93 -0.38
CA GLY A 39 8.45 -7.01 0.04
C GLY A 39 8.66 -6.47 1.45
N VAL A 40 8.24 -5.23 1.70
CA VAL A 40 8.38 -4.57 3.00
C VAL A 40 7.74 -5.42 4.11
N THR A 41 6.52 -5.91 3.91
CA THR A 41 5.85 -6.72 4.93
C THR A 41 6.44 -8.12 5.08
N MET A 42 7.00 -8.74 4.04
CA MET A 42 7.72 -10.01 4.20
C MET A 42 8.95 -9.87 5.10
N PHE A 43 9.69 -8.76 4.96
CA PHE A 43 10.87 -8.49 5.79
C PHE A 43 10.51 -8.07 7.22
N VAL A 44 9.54 -7.17 7.36
CA VAL A 44 9.12 -6.65 8.67
C VAL A 44 8.21 -7.63 9.40
N GLN A 45 7.57 -8.56 8.68
CA GLN A 45 6.59 -9.55 9.18
C GLN A 45 5.39 -8.95 9.91
N SER A 46 5.11 -7.66 9.70
CA SER A 46 3.98 -6.97 10.34
C SER A 46 3.36 -5.98 9.37
N SER A 47 2.15 -6.30 8.90
CA SER A 47 1.34 -5.39 8.07
C SER A 47 0.86 -4.17 8.86
N SER A 48 0.63 -4.31 10.18
CA SER A 48 0.25 -3.20 11.05
C SER A 48 1.30 -2.09 11.10
N ILE A 49 2.59 -2.43 11.09
CA ILE A 49 3.70 -1.46 11.02
C ILE A 49 3.68 -0.74 9.66
N THR A 50 3.46 -1.48 8.57
CA THR A 50 3.34 -0.91 7.23
C THR A 50 2.19 0.09 7.16
N THR A 51 0.99 -0.28 7.63
CA THR A 51 -0.17 0.62 7.64
C THR A 51 0.01 1.80 8.58
N ALA A 52 0.57 1.60 9.78
CA ALA A 52 0.81 2.67 10.75
C ALA A 52 1.81 3.71 10.24
N THR A 53 2.73 3.30 9.36
CA THR A 53 3.69 4.21 8.71
C THR A 53 3.04 4.96 7.54
N LEU A 54 2.19 4.28 6.76
CA LEU A 54 1.53 4.88 5.59
C LEU A 54 0.48 5.93 5.96
N THR A 55 -0.27 5.72 7.05
CA THR A 55 -1.33 6.64 7.50
C THR A 55 -0.83 8.09 7.74
N PRO A 56 0.22 8.35 8.54
CA PRO A 56 0.72 9.72 8.73
C PRO A 56 1.35 10.30 7.45
N LEU A 57 2.00 9.47 6.62
CA LEU A 57 2.53 9.90 5.32
C LEU A 57 1.42 10.33 4.36
N ALA A 58 0.26 9.68 4.42
CA ALA A 58 -0.93 10.09 3.68
C ALA A 58 -1.52 11.39 4.27
N ALA A 59 -1.53 11.54 5.60
CA ALA A 59 -2.04 12.73 6.28
C ALA A 59 -1.27 14.01 5.91
N ILE A 60 0.05 13.92 5.70
CA ILE A 60 0.87 15.05 5.24
C ILE A 60 0.90 15.22 3.71
N GLY A 61 0.18 14.38 2.97
CA GLY A 61 0.13 14.40 1.50
C GLY A 61 1.38 13.87 0.80
N ALA A 62 2.31 13.23 1.52
CA ALA A 62 3.53 12.64 0.95
C ALA A 62 3.22 11.36 0.15
N VAL A 63 2.19 10.60 0.55
CA VAL A 63 1.68 9.43 -0.17
C VAL A 63 0.22 9.67 -0.51
N THR A 64 -0.13 9.60 -1.80
CA THR A 64 -1.53 9.73 -2.21
C THR A 64 -2.33 8.47 -1.89
N LEU A 65 -3.65 8.60 -1.66
CA LEU A 65 -4.54 7.46 -1.39
C LEU A 65 -4.48 6.42 -2.51
N GLU A 66 -4.31 6.87 -3.75
CA GLU A 66 -4.16 6.03 -4.94
C GLU A 66 -2.89 5.16 -4.91
N LYS A 67 -1.88 5.54 -4.13
CA LYS A 67 -0.66 4.76 -3.88
C LYS A 67 -0.72 3.95 -2.59
N MET A 68 -1.41 4.47 -1.58
CA MET A 68 -1.63 3.77 -0.32
C MET A 68 -2.39 2.46 -0.53
N LEU A 69 -3.46 2.46 -1.35
CA LEU A 69 -4.26 1.27 -1.63
C LEU A 69 -3.43 0.08 -2.17
N PRO A 70 -2.68 0.20 -3.29
CA PRO A 70 -1.86 -0.90 -3.78
C PRO A 70 -0.75 -1.32 -2.79
N LEU A 71 -0.16 -0.39 -2.05
CA LEU A 71 0.82 -0.71 -1.01
C LEU A 71 0.22 -1.59 0.09
N THR A 72 -0.99 -1.27 0.57
CA THR A 72 -1.70 -2.05 1.57
C THR A 72 -2.11 -3.42 1.04
N LEU A 73 -2.57 -3.51 -0.21
CA LEU A 73 -2.86 -4.81 -0.86
C LEU A 73 -1.61 -5.69 -0.96
N GLY A 74 -0.46 -5.09 -1.29
CA GLY A 74 0.83 -5.75 -1.25
C GLY A 74 1.18 -6.26 0.15
N ALA A 75 1.02 -5.43 1.18
CA ALA A 75 1.31 -5.79 2.57
C ALA A 75 0.48 -7.01 3.04
N ASN A 76 -0.77 -7.11 2.63
CA ASN A 76 -1.63 -8.27 2.92
C ASN A 76 -1.08 -9.56 2.29
N ILE A 77 -0.61 -9.50 1.03
CA ILE A 77 0.09 -10.63 0.41
C ILE A 77 1.35 -10.97 1.22
N GLY A 78 2.17 -9.97 1.55
CA GLY A 78 3.42 -10.18 2.29
C GLY A 78 3.23 -10.84 3.65
N THR A 79 2.11 -10.58 4.34
CA THR A 79 1.79 -11.21 5.63
C THR A 79 1.67 -12.74 5.51
N THR A 80 1.21 -13.26 4.37
CA THR A 80 1.05 -14.71 4.15
C THR A 80 2.38 -15.47 4.21
N PHE A 81 3.51 -14.79 3.97
CA PHE A 81 4.85 -15.37 4.10
C PHE A 81 5.15 -15.85 5.53
N THR A 82 4.62 -15.16 6.55
CA THR A 82 4.77 -15.58 7.94
C THR A 82 4.13 -16.94 8.21
N GLY A 83 2.95 -17.19 7.63
CA GLY A 83 2.26 -18.48 7.72
C GLY A 83 3.03 -19.60 7.02
N ILE A 84 3.66 -19.31 5.88
CA ILE A 84 4.52 -20.26 5.19
C ILE A 84 5.72 -20.62 6.07
N LEU A 85 6.44 -19.64 6.61
CA LEU A 85 7.57 -19.89 7.51
C LEU A 85 7.15 -20.69 8.75
N ALA A 86 6.03 -20.33 9.39
CA ALA A 86 5.51 -21.03 10.55
C ALA A 86 5.18 -22.50 10.23
N SER A 87 4.59 -22.77 9.07
CA SER A 87 4.25 -24.12 8.63
C SER A 87 5.49 -24.99 8.32
N MET A 88 6.58 -24.38 7.83
CA MET A 88 7.84 -25.08 7.58
C MET A 88 8.52 -25.51 8.88
N VAL A 89 8.43 -24.69 9.94
CA VAL A 89 8.95 -25.06 11.27
C VAL A 89 8.09 -26.13 11.93
N GLY A 90 6.76 -26.03 11.82
CA GLY A 90 5.82 -26.95 12.44
C GLY A 90 5.76 -28.35 11.83
N SER A 91 6.43 -28.61 10.69
CA SER A 91 6.51 -29.91 10.01
C SER A 91 5.14 -30.60 9.79
N SER A 92 4.06 -29.81 9.68
CA SER A 92 2.69 -30.30 9.49
C SER A 92 2.24 -30.03 8.05
N VAL A 93 1.87 -31.10 7.34
CA VAL A 93 1.31 -31.01 5.98
C VAL A 93 0.04 -30.16 5.98
N ALA A 94 -0.82 -30.32 7.00
CA ALA A 94 -2.04 -29.53 7.14
C ALA A 94 -1.73 -28.04 7.36
N GLY A 95 -0.72 -27.71 8.18
CA GLY A 95 -0.29 -26.33 8.39
C GLY A 95 0.20 -25.67 7.11
N PHE A 96 0.96 -26.40 6.29
CA PHE A 96 1.44 -25.90 5.00
C PHE A 96 0.31 -25.70 4.00
N GLN A 97 -0.67 -26.61 3.95
CA GLN A 97 -1.86 -26.45 3.12
C GLN A 97 -2.67 -25.19 3.49
N ILE A 98 -2.87 -24.94 4.79
CA ILE A 98 -3.57 -23.73 5.26
C ILE A 98 -2.79 -22.47 4.87
N ALA A 99 -1.47 -22.47 5.04
CA ALA A 99 -0.62 -21.35 4.64
C ALA A 99 -0.73 -21.07 3.13
N LEU A 100 -0.72 -22.11 2.28
CA LEU A 100 -0.93 -21.98 0.85
C LEU A 100 -2.32 -21.42 0.51
N VAL A 101 -3.38 -21.90 1.16
CA VAL A 101 -4.74 -21.36 0.96
C VAL A 101 -4.77 -19.86 1.29
N HIS A 102 -4.09 -19.43 2.36
CA HIS A 102 -3.94 -18.02 2.71
C HIS A 102 -3.21 -17.21 1.63
N VAL A 103 -2.09 -17.73 1.09
CA VAL A 103 -1.34 -17.10 -0.01
C VAL A 103 -2.25 -16.94 -1.23
N PHE A 104 -2.91 -18.02 -1.65
CA PHE A 104 -3.76 -18.01 -2.84
C PHE A 104 -4.97 -17.09 -2.68
N PHE A 105 -5.63 -17.11 -1.51
CA PHE A 105 -6.76 -16.23 -1.24
C PHE A 105 -6.38 -14.74 -1.39
N ASN A 106 -5.23 -14.34 -0.82
CA ASN A 106 -4.75 -12.96 -0.93
C ASN A 106 -4.32 -12.62 -2.36
N LEU A 107 -3.62 -13.53 -3.04
CA LEU A 107 -3.15 -13.32 -4.40
C LEU A 107 -4.31 -13.19 -5.39
N PHE A 108 -5.26 -14.13 -5.37
CA PHE A 108 -6.45 -14.08 -6.21
C PHE A 108 -7.34 -12.89 -5.85
N GLY A 109 -7.49 -12.57 -4.56
CA GLY A 109 -8.18 -11.38 -4.11
C GLY A 109 -7.62 -10.11 -4.77
N VAL A 110 -6.30 -9.94 -4.76
CA VAL A 110 -5.66 -8.79 -5.41
C VAL A 110 -5.80 -8.82 -6.93
N ILE A 111 -5.60 -9.98 -7.57
CA ILE A 111 -5.74 -10.14 -9.03
C ILE A 111 -7.17 -9.85 -9.51
N ILE A 112 -8.18 -10.17 -8.71
CA ILE A 112 -9.58 -9.90 -9.06
C ILE A 112 -9.95 -8.44 -8.75
N PHE A 113 -9.63 -7.95 -7.54
CA PHE A 113 -10.11 -6.64 -7.09
C PHE A 113 -9.32 -5.46 -7.64
N TYR A 114 -7.99 -5.58 -7.79
CA TYR A 114 -7.16 -4.42 -8.12
C TYR A 114 -7.25 -3.98 -9.60
N PRO A 115 -7.25 -4.89 -10.60
CA PRO A 115 -7.33 -4.50 -12.01
C PRO A 115 -8.68 -3.91 -12.39
N ILE A 116 -9.77 -4.30 -11.70
CA ILE A 116 -11.13 -3.83 -11.99
C ILE A 116 -11.30 -2.39 -11.46
N PRO A 117 -11.44 -1.38 -12.32
CA PRO A 117 -11.44 0.03 -11.89
C PRO A 117 -12.59 0.37 -10.94
N ILE A 118 -13.75 -0.27 -11.12
CA ILE A 118 -14.94 -0.07 -10.28
C ILE A 118 -14.63 -0.49 -8.84
N LEU A 119 -14.08 -1.70 -8.66
CA LEU A 119 -13.75 -2.23 -7.33
C LEU A 119 -12.67 -1.41 -6.64
N ARG A 120 -11.66 -0.94 -7.38
CA ARG A 120 -10.61 -0.05 -6.86
C ARG A 120 -11.15 1.30 -6.39
N ASN A 121 -12.13 1.86 -7.10
CA ASN A 121 -12.66 3.19 -6.81
C ASN A 121 -13.61 3.21 -5.60
N ILE A 122 -14.21 2.09 -5.21
CA ILE A 122 -15.07 2.00 -4.01
C ILE A 122 -14.32 2.42 -2.74
N PRO A 123 -13.19 1.78 -2.35
CA PRO A 123 -12.46 2.16 -1.14
C PRO A 123 -11.84 3.55 -1.24
N LEU A 124 -11.37 3.96 -2.44
CA LEU A 124 -10.83 5.31 -2.64
C LEU A 124 -11.88 6.40 -2.43
N ARG A 125 -13.11 6.19 -2.89
CA ARG A 125 -14.23 7.14 -2.67
C ARG A 125 -14.66 7.14 -1.21
N ALA A 126 -14.75 5.97 -0.59
CA ALA A 126 -15.08 5.87 0.83
C ALA A 126 -14.06 6.63 1.70
N ALA A 127 -12.75 6.43 1.46
CA ALA A 127 -11.69 7.10 2.19
C ALA A 127 -11.64 8.62 1.98
N ARG A 128 -12.13 9.13 0.84
CA ARG A 128 -12.19 10.57 0.55
C ARG A 128 -13.40 11.27 1.16
N ASN A 129 -14.42 10.50 1.55
CA ASN A 129 -15.67 11.00 2.14
C ASN A 129 -15.70 10.89 3.68
N LEU A 130 -14.59 10.45 4.29
CA LEU A 130 -14.32 10.44 5.73
C LEU A 130 -13.54 11.70 6.11
#